data_AF-A0A9E3J8H5-F1
#
_entry.id   AF-A0A9E3J8H5-F1
#
_cell.length_a   1.000
_cell.length_b   1.000
_cell.length_c   1.000
_cell.angle_alpha   90.00
_cell.angle_beta   90.00
_cell.angle_gamma   90.00
#
_symmetry.space_group_name_H-M   'P 1'
#
loop_
_entity.id
_entity.type
_entity.pdbx_description
1 polymer ?
#
loop_
_entity_poly.entity_id
_entity_poly.type
_entity_poly.pdbx_seq_one_letter_code
_entity_poly.pdbx_strand_id
1 'polypeptide(L)'
;MSENHDAIVTDPKPEGAGGCPVAHGRAPHPTQGGGNRQWWPERLNLKILAKDPVVANPLGAEFDYAEAFQALDLNAVKQDIA
;
A
#
# COMPACT_ATOMS: atom_id res chain seq x y z
N MET A 1 -39.20 32.74 0.21
CA MET A 1 -39.63 31.57 0.99
C MET A 1 -39.30 30.36 0.13
N SER A 2 -38.38 29.47 0.43
CA SER A 2 -37.60 29.22 1.65
C SER A 2 -36.20 28.76 1.25
N GLU A 3 -35.20 29.25 1.98
CA GLU A 3 -33.87 28.65 2.03
C GLU A 3 -34.00 27.30 2.73
N ASN A 4 -33.68 26.20 2.03
CA ASN A 4 -33.58 24.89 2.65
C ASN A 4 -32.17 24.75 3.23
N HIS A 5 -32.02 25.25 4.46
CA HIS A 5 -30.93 24.89 5.35
C HIS A 5 -31.33 23.61 6.08
N ASP A 6 -30.93 22.45 5.55
CA ASP A 6 -30.84 21.25 6.39
C ASP A 6 -29.38 20.79 6.41
N ALA A 7 -28.82 20.93 7.60
CA ALA A 7 -27.44 20.74 7.93
C ALA A 7 -27.01 19.29 7.69
N ILE A 8 -25.76 19.14 7.24
CA ILE A 8 -25.03 17.87 7.24
C ILE A 8 -24.95 17.42 8.71
N VAL A 9 -25.76 16.43 9.09
CA VAL A 9 -25.64 15.76 10.39
C VAL A 9 -24.40 14.89 10.32
N THR A 10 -23.26 15.43 10.75
CA THR A 10 -22.10 14.59 11.08
C THR A 10 -22.40 13.89 12.40
N ASP A 11 -22.42 12.56 12.37
CA ASP A 11 -22.50 11.72 13.57
C ASP A 11 -21.42 12.15 14.59
N PRO A 12 -21.75 12.34 15.88
CA PRO A 12 -20.75 12.59 16.89
C PRO A 12 -19.86 11.36 17.06
N LYS A 13 -18.56 11.56 16.82
CA LYS A 13 -17.51 10.59 17.14
C LYS A 13 -17.68 10.13 18.59
N PRO A 14 -17.74 8.82 18.89
CA PRO A 14 -17.77 8.38 20.27
C PRO A 14 -16.45 8.78 20.93
N GLU A 15 -16.57 9.59 21.97
CA GLU A 15 -15.51 10.01 22.91
C GLU A 15 -14.96 8.76 23.60
N GLY A 16 -14.01 8.10 22.94
CA GLY A 16 -13.25 6.99 23.51
C GLY A 16 -12.15 7.52 24.43
N ALA A 17 -12.39 7.41 25.74
CA ALA A 17 -11.42 7.31 26.84
C ALA A 17 -10.27 8.35 26.88
N GLY A 18 -10.40 9.35 27.77
CA GLY A 18 -9.31 9.98 28.51
C GLY A 18 -7.98 10.18 27.76
N GLY A 19 -7.99 10.94 26.67
CA GLY A 19 -6.79 11.35 25.95
C GLY A 19 -6.52 12.84 26.13
N CYS A 20 -5.25 13.21 26.38
CA CYS A 20 -4.82 14.61 26.43
C CYS A 20 -5.14 15.29 25.07
N PRO A 21 -5.69 16.53 25.07
CA PRO A 21 -6.27 17.17 23.88
C PRO A 21 -5.26 17.58 22.80
N VAL A 22 -3.98 17.25 23.00
CA VAL A 22 -2.93 17.42 22.01
C VAL A 22 -2.86 16.14 21.18
N ALA A 23 -2.91 16.26 19.85
CA ALA A 23 -2.72 15.12 18.96
C ALA A 23 -1.34 14.47 19.19
N HIS A 24 -1.28 13.39 19.96
CA HIS A 24 -0.07 12.62 20.23
C HIS A 24 0.31 11.67 19.08
N GLY A 25 -0.49 11.62 18.01
CA GLY A 25 -0.22 10.82 16.82
C GLY A 25 0.77 11.52 15.90
N ARG A 26 2.02 11.04 15.87
CA ARG A 26 2.96 11.43 14.81
C ARG A 26 2.42 10.95 13.44
N ALA A 27 2.76 11.68 12.37
CA ALA A 27 2.55 11.15 11.03
C ALA A 27 3.25 9.79 10.89
N PRO A 28 2.66 8.81 10.18
CA PRO A 28 3.25 7.50 10.01
C PRO A 28 4.65 7.64 9.40
N HIS A 29 5.61 6.90 9.94
CA HIS A 29 6.96 6.84 9.38
C HIS A 29 6.90 6.20 7.98
N PRO A 30 7.84 6.47 7.05
CA PRO A 30 7.84 5.82 5.73
C PRO A 30 7.78 4.28 5.78
N THR A 31 8.42 3.67 6.78
CA THR A 31 8.36 2.21 7.01
C THR A 31 6.99 1.70 7.48
N GLN A 32 6.10 2.60 7.89
CA GLN A 32 4.72 2.34 8.30
C GLN A 32 3.70 2.79 7.22
N GLY A 33 4.16 3.04 5.99
CA GLY A 33 3.32 3.49 4.88
C GLY A 33 3.12 5.00 4.78
N GLY A 34 3.83 5.79 5.59
CA GLY A 34 3.80 7.25 5.51
C GLY A 34 4.48 7.81 4.27
N GLY A 35 4.04 9.00 3.83
CA GLY A 35 4.66 9.72 2.72
C GLY A 35 3.81 10.86 2.18
N ASN A 36 4.28 11.46 1.08
CA ASN A 36 3.72 12.71 0.55
C ASN A 36 2.25 12.62 0.09
N ARG A 37 1.73 11.40 -0.16
CA ARG A 37 0.33 11.21 -0.58
C ARG A 37 -0.68 11.58 0.51
N GLN A 38 -0.29 11.54 1.78
CA GLN A 38 -1.13 12.01 2.89
C GLN A 38 -1.31 13.54 2.87
N TRP A 39 -0.30 14.27 2.41
CA TRP A 39 -0.32 15.73 2.34
C TRP A 39 -0.97 16.25 1.06
N TRP A 40 -0.75 15.55 -0.06
CA TRP A 40 -1.33 15.88 -1.36
C TRP A 40 -1.98 14.63 -1.98
N PRO A 41 -3.24 14.33 -1.63
CA PRO A 41 -3.91 13.11 -2.09
C PRO A 41 -4.07 13.08 -3.62
N GLU A 42 -4.32 14.23 -4.24
CA GLU A 42 -4.57 14.38 -5.68
C GLU A 42 -3.29 14.60 -6.52
N ARG A 43 -2.09 14.47 -5.92
CA ARG A 43 -0.84 14.63 -6.66
C ARG A 43 -0.62 13.44 -7.60
N LEU A 44 -0.17 13.73 -8.82
CA LEU A 44 0.27 12.70 -9.78
C LEU A 44 1.33 11.76 -9.18
N ASN A 45 1.09 10.46 -9.26
CA ASN A 45 1.97 9.42 -8.73
C ASN A 45 2.93 8.88 -9.80
N LEU A 46 4.19 9.33 -9.76
CA LEU A 46 5.24 8.87 -10.68
C LEU A 46 5.88 7.52 -10.26
N LYS A 47 5.61 7.00 -9.06
CA LYS A 47 6.23 5.75 -8.57
C LYS A 47 5.88 4.53 -9.43
N ILE A 48 4.79 4.60 -10.20
CA ILE A 48 4.40 3.52 -11.12
C ILE A 48 5.44 3.28 -12.23
N LEU A 49 6.19 4.31 -12.62
CA LEU A 49 7.24 4.21 -13.63
C LEU A 49 8.52 3.54 -13.10
N ALA A 50 8.66 3.47 -11.77
CA ALA A 50 9.77 2.84 -11.08
C ALA A 50 9.33 1.56 -10.35
N LYS A 51 8.28 0.91 -10.84
CA LYS A 51 7.80 -0.36 -10.30
C LYS A 51 8.81 -1.47 -10.66
N ASP A 52 8.98 -2.42 -9.75
CA ASP A 52 9.82 -3.62 -9.91
C ASP A 52 11.26 -3.31 -10.37
N PRO A 53 12.00 -2.45 -9.65
CA PRO A 53 13.35 -2.07 -10.05
C PRO A 53 14.33 -3.23 -9.89
N VAL A 54 15.35 -3.29 -10.76
CA VAL A 54 16.37 -4.36 -10.79
C VAL A 54 17.06 -4.55 -9.43
N VAL A 55 17.29 -3.47 -8.68
CA VAL A 55 17.91 -3.52 -7.34
C VAL A 55 17.08 -4.29 -6.31
N ALA A 56 15.77 -4.40 -6.52
CA ALA A 56 14.87 -5.16 -5.65
C ALA A 56 14.75 -6.64 -6.08
N ASN A 57 15.30 -7.03 -7.23
CA ASN A 57 15.29 -8.41 -7.70
C ASN A 57 16.39 -9.22 -6.99
N PRO A 58 16.04 -10.22 -6.14
CA PRO A 58 17.04 -11.03 -5.45
C PRO A 58 17.74 -12.06 -6.35
N LEU A 59 17.21 -12.34 -7.54
CA LEU A 59 17.72 -13.37 -8.44
C LEU A 59 18.93 -12.90 -9.27
N GLY A 60 19.22 -11.60 -9.28
CA GLY A 60 20.28 -11.02 -10.10
C GLY A 60 19.81 -10.67 -11.52
N ALA A 61 20.68 -9.98 -12.26
CA ALA A 61 20.37 -9.52 -13.62
C ALA A 61 20.53 -10.62 -14.67
N GLU A 62 21.32 -11.64 -14.34
CA GLU A 62 21.73 -12.74 -15.22
C GLU A 62 20.78 -13.94 -15.15
N PHE A 63 19.80 -13.93 -14.24
CA PHE A 63 18.87 -15.04 -14.07
C PHE A 63 17.77 -15.04 -15.15
N ASP A 64 17.70 -16.13 -15.92
CA ASP A 64 16.63 -16.39 -16.88
C ASP A 64 15.61 -17.40 -16.31
N TYR A 65 14.41 -16.91 -16.01
CA TYR A 65 13.33 -17.75 -15.50
C TYR A 65 12.82 -18.77 -16.52
N ALA A 66 12.79 -18.42 -17.82
CA ALA A 66 12.29 -19.30 -18.86
C ALA A 66 13.24 -20.50 -19.05
N GLU A 67 14.55 -20.26 -19.04
CA GLU A 67 15.55 -21.32 -19.07
C GLU A 67 15.44 -22.23 -17.82
N ALA A 68 15.40 -21.62 -16.62
CA ALA A 68 15.29 -22.36 -15.37
C ALA A 68 14.02 -23.23 -15.32
N PHE A 69 12.89 -22.72 -15.82
CA PHE A 69 11.63 -23.45 -15.86
C PHE A 69 11.66 -24.62 -16.85
N GLN A 70 12.37 -24.50 -17.97
CA GLN A 70 12.51 -25.60 -18.93
C GLN A 70 13.33 -26.77 -18.37
N ALA A 71 14.25 -26.49 -17.45
CA ALA A 71 15.05 -27.50 -16.76
C ALA A 71 14.32 -28.19 -15.59
N LEU A 72 13.11 -27.72 -15.22
CA LEU A 72 12.35 -28.22 -14.08
C LEU A 72 11.71 -29.59 -14.36
N ASP A 73 11.80 -30.52 -13.40
CA ASP A 73 11.02 -31.76 -13.44
C ASP A 73 9.54 -31.48 -13.12
N LEU A 74 8.78 -31.19 -14.17
CA LEU A 74 7.37 -30.86 -14.05
C LEU A 74 6.51 -32.05 -13.61
N ASN A 75 6.95 -33.29 -13.84
CA ASN A 75 6.19 -34.47 -13.44
C ASN A 75 6.26 -34.66 -11.93
N ALA A 76 7.46 -34.53 -11.35
CA ALA A 76 7.64 -34.57 -9.90
C ALA A 76 6.83 -33.48 -9.20
N VAL A 77 6.92 -32.22 -9.68
CA VAL A 77 6.16 -31.10 -9.08
C VAL A 77 4.65 -31.35 -9.08
N LYS A 78 4.10 -31.90 -10.18
CA LYS A 78 2.67 -32.22 -10.26
C LYS A 78 2.28 -33.32 -9.28
N GLN A 79 3.12 -34.32 -9.08
CA GLN A 79 2.87 -35.41 -8.13
C GLN A 79 2.90 -34.91 -6.69
N ASP A 80 3.79 -33.99 -6.36
CA ASP A 80 3.91 -33.42 -5.00
C ASP A 80 2.71 -32.53 -4.61
N ILE A 81 2.04 -31.94 -5.61
CA ILE A 81 0.87 -31.06 -5.39
C ILE A 81 -0.45 -31.85 -5.31
N ALA A 82 -0.54 -32.99 -6.01
CA ALA A 82 -1.76 -33.79 -6.18
C ALA A 82 -2.24 -34.44 -4.88
#